data_AF-A0A7J9WXA9-F1
#
_entry.id   AF-A0A7J9WXA9-F1
#
_cell.length_a   1.000
_cell.length_b   1.000
_cell.length_c   1.000
_cell.angle_alpha   90.00
_cell.angle_beta   90.00
_cell.angle_gamma   90.00
#
_symmetry.space_group_name_H-M   'P 1'
#
loop_
_entity.id
_entity.type
_entity.pdbx_description
1 polymer ?
#
loop_
_entity_poly.entity_id
_entity_poly.type
_entity_poly.pdbx_seq_one_letter_code
_entity_poly.pdbx_strand_id
1 'polypeptide(L)'
;MQDVPVHGDPLVPEDHEEIKREELLALEQEVNGLRAALGSRTVIGKAIGIIIEREGVNETQAFEVLKVMSQHSNVKLRDVAARLAKGAQPAGNEEP
;
A
#
# COMPACT_ATOMS: atom_id res chain seq x y z
N MET A 1 8.00 -52.70 -44.58
CA MET A 1 8.05 -53.07 -43.15
C MET A 1 9.40 -52.68 -42.57
N GLN A 2 9.63 -51.38 -42.38
CA GLN A 2 10.61 -50.87 -41.42
C GLN A 2 9.90 -49.72 -40.73
N ASP A 3 9.57 -49.93 -39.46
CA ASP A 3 8.97 -48.96 -38.56
C ASP A 3 9.89 -47.74 -38.46
N VAL A 4 9.35 -46.57 -38.81
CA VAL A 4 9.96 -45.28 -38.50
C VAL A 4 9.66 -45.02 -37.02
N PRO A 5 10.66 -44.88 -36.14
CA PRO A 5 10.38 -44.45 -34.78
C PRO A 5 9.95 -42.99 -34.85
N VAL A 6 8.66 -42.75 -34.63
CA VAL A 6 8.13 -41.43 -34.28
C VAL A 6 8.76 -41.08 -32.94
N HIS A 7 9.92 -40.41 -32.97
CA HIS A 7 10.36 -39.60 -31.82
C HIS A 7 9.34 -38.47 -31.75
N GLY A 8 8.22 -38.73 -31.07
CA GLY A 8 7.39 -37.68 -30.57
C GLY A 8 8.29 -36.78 -29.75
N ASP A 9 8.29 -35.49 -30.09
CA ASP A 9 8.83 -34.48 -29.20
C ASP A 9 8.39 -34.83 -27.77
N PRO A 10 9.33 -34.98 -26.82
CA PRO A 10 8.95 -35.28 -25.46
C PRO A 10 8.03 -34.16 -25.01
N LEU A 11 6.81 -34.52 -24.58
CA LEU A 11 5.87 -33.63 -23.91
C LEU A 11 6.68 -32.74 -22.98
N VAL A 12 6.78 -31.46 -23.34
CA VAL A 12 7.27 -30.45 -22.42
C VAL A 12 6.25 -30.45 -21.29
N PRO A 13 6.62 -30.76 -20.03
CA PRO A 13 5.68 -30.74 -18.93
C PRO A 13 5.18 -29.30 -18.76
N GLU A 14 3.90 -29.06 -19.06
CA GLU A 14 3.28 -27.73 -19.03
C GLU A 14 3.23 -27.13 -17.59
N ASP A 15 3.38 -27.97 -16.58
CA ASP A 15 3.24 -27.64 -15.15
C ASP A 15 4.29 -26.64 -14.62
N HIS A 16 5.49 -26.59 -15.20
CA HIS A 16 6.56 -25.71 -14.70
C HIS A 16 6.30 -24.22 -14.95
N GLU A 17 5.60 -23.88 -16.04
CA GLU A 17 5.24 -22.50 -16.33
C GLU A 17 4.07 -22.02 -15.46
N GLU A 18 3.17 -22.91 -15.07
CA GLU A 18 2.05 -22.61 -14.19
C GLU A 18 2.50 -22.38 -12.74
N ILE A 19 3.39 -23.24 -12.22
CA ILE A 19 4.01 -23.05 -10.88
C ILE A 19 4.79 -21.73 -10.82
N LYS A 20 5.58 -21.40 -11.86
CA LYS A 20 6.31 -20.12 -11.92
C LYS A 20 5.38 -18.91 -11.94
N ARG A 21 4.23 -19.00 -12.62
CA ARG A 21 3.24 -17.92 -12.68
C ARG A 21 2.57 -17.70 -11.33
N GLU A 22 2.20 -18.77 -10.62
CA GLU A 22 1.61 -18.66 -9.29
C GLU A 22 2.60 -18.06 -8.29
N GLU A 23 3.87 -18.49 -8.33
CA GLU A 23 4.94 -17.95 -7.49
C GLU A 23 5.23 -16.48 -7.81
N LEU A 24 5.22 -16.09 -9.10
CA LEU A 24 5.37 -14.70 -9.52
C LEU A 24 4.24 -13.82 -8.98
N LEU A 25 2.99 -14.28 -9.05
CA LEU A 25 1.83 -13.54 -8.54
C LEU A 25 1.91 -13.35 -7.02
N ALA A 26 2.31 -14.38 -6.27
CA ALA A 26 2.48 -14.29 -4.83
C ALA A 26 3.57 -13.27 -4.45
N LEU A 27 4.69 -13.29 -5.16
CA LEU A 27 5.80 -12.36 -4.92
C LEU A 27 5.41 -10.92 -5.27
N GLU A 28 4.66 -10.71 -6.35
CA GLU A 28 4.11 -9.39 -6.70
C GLU A 28 3.16 -8.86 -5.61
N GLN A 29 2.29 -9.71 -5.07
CA GLN A 29 1.38 -9.35 -3.97
C GLN A 29 2.16 -8.96 -2.71
N GLU A 30 3.19 -9.73 -2.35
CA GLU A 30 4.05 -9.44 -1.19
C GLU A 30 4.78 -8.11 -1.35
N VAL A 31 5.45 -7.89 -2.50
CA VAL A 31 6.13 -6.63 -2.80
C VAL A 31 5.16 -5.45 -2.75
N ASN A 32 3.95 -5.60 -3.29
CA ASN A 32 2.92 -4.56 -3.25
C ASN A 32 2.46 -4.27 -1.82
N GLY A 33 2.25 -5.30 -1.00
CA GLY A 33 1.90 -5.16 0.42
C GLY A 33 2.98 -4.42 1.21
N LEU A 34 4.24 -4.78 1.02
CA LEU A 34 5.39 -4.13 1.65
C LEU A 34 5.53 -2.67 1.22
N ARG A 35 5.42 -2.39 -0.09
CA ARG A 35 5.45 -1.01 -0.61
C ARG A 35 4.32 -0.15 -0.05
N ALA A 36 3.10 -0.71 0.04
CA ALA A 36 1.96 -0.02 0.64
C ALA A 36 2.19 0.27 2.13
N ALA A 37 2.75 -0.68 2.88
CA ALA A 37 3.10 -0.50 4.28
C ALA A 37 4.16 0.60 4.46
N LEU A 38 5.24 0.57 3.67
CA LEU A 38 6.29 1.60 3.69
C LEU A 38 5.74 2.99 3.35
N GLY A 39 4.94 3.10 2.27
CA GLY A 39 4.32 4.36 1.89
C GLY A 39 3.41 4.94 2.98
N SER A 40 2.64 4.08 3.67
CA SER A 40 1.77 4.51 4.75
C SER A 40 2.53 5.05 5.97
N ARG A 41 3.68 4.45 6.33
CA ARG A 41 4.48 4.92 7.46
C ARG A 41 5.16 6.26 7.16
N THR A 42 5.66 6.45 5.94
CA THR A 42 6.28 7.71 5.52
C THR A 42 5.27 8.86 5.48
N VAL A 43 4.06 8.63 4.97
CA VAL A 43 3.06 9.70 4.86
C VAL A 43 2.50 10.13 6.22
N ILE A 44 2.33 9.19 7.15
CA ILE A 44 1.90 9.49 8.53
C ILE A 44 2.98 10.30 9.25
N GLY A 45 4.25 9.89 9.18
CA GLY A 45 5.36 10.65 9.78
C GLY A 45 5.48 12.07 9.23
N LYS A 46 5.31 12.24 7.91
CA LYS A 46 5.29 13.58 7.29
C LYS A 46 4.13 14.45 7.80
N ALA A 47 2.94 13.87 7.92
CA ALA A 47 1.77 14.57 8.45
C ALA A 47 1.96 14.98 9.92
N ILE A 48 2.54 14.10 10.75
CA ILE A 48 2.91 14.39 12.14
C ILE A 48 3.86 15.58 12.18
N GLY A 49 4.94 15.58 11.38
CA GLY A 49 5.90 16.68 11.34
C GLY A 49 5.26 18.03 10.99
N ILE A 50 4.31 18.03 10.04
CA ILE A 50 3.54 19.23 9.68
C ILE A 50 2.71 19.75 10.86
N ILE A 51 2.08 18.86 11.65
CA ILE A 51 1.28 19.26 12.82
C ILE A 51 2.17 19.80 13.93
N ILE A 52 3.31 19.15 14.20
CA ILE A 52 4.29 19.63 15.18
C ILE A 52 4.75 21.05 14.82
N GLU A 53 5.10 21.29 13.55
CA GLU A 53 5.55 22.60 13.07
C GLU A 53 4.47 23.68 13.19
N ARG A 54 3.20 23.33 12.93
CA ARG A 54 2.07 24.28 12.93
C ARG A 54 1.54 24.60 14.33
N GLU A 55 1.43 23.59 15.18
CA GLU A 55 0.73 23.68 16.46
C GLU A 55 1.68 23.74 17.66
N GLY A 56 3.00 23.52 17.47
CA GLY A 56 3.99 23.54 18.55
C GLY A 56 3.85 22.39 19.55
N VAL A 57 3.21 21.29 19.14
CA VAL A 57 2.94 20.11 19.97
C VAL A 57 4.02 19.04 19.83
N ASN A 58 4.07 18.08 20.74
CA ASN A 58 4.97 16.92 20.59
C ASN A 58 4.40 15.85 19.64
N GLU A 59 5.22 14.86 19.28
CA GLU A 59 4.86 13.78 18.35
C GLU A 59 3.62 12.99 18.79
N THR A 60 3.52 12.63 20.08
CA THR A 60 2.36 11.90 20.62
C THR A 60 1.07 12.70 20.45
N GLN A 61 1.12 14.00 20.77
CA GLN A 61 -0.02 14.90 20.60
C GLN A 61 -0.40 15.05 19.12
N ALA A 62 0.57 15.22 18.24
CA ALA A 62 0.33 15.31 16.79
C ALA A 62 -0.31 14.02 16.22
N PHE A 63 0.10 12.85 16.70
CA PHE A 63 -0.51 11.59 16.31
C PHE A 63 -1.97 11.47 16.79
N GLU A 64 -2.25 11.89 18.03
CA GLU A 64 -3.64 11.93 18.53
C GLU A 64 -4.51 12.90 17.73
N VAL A 65 -3.98 14.04 17.29
CA VAL A 65 -4.70 14.95 16.37
C VAL A 65 -5.08 14.23 15.08
N LEU A 66 -4.15 13.53 14.41
CA LEU A 66 -4.47 12.75 13.20
C LEU A 66 -5.54 11.68 13.46
N LYS A 67 -5.47 11.04 14.62
CA LYS A 67 -6.43 10.01 15.02
C LYS A 67 -7.82 10.58 15.25
N VAL A 68 -7.93 11.77 15.86
CA VAL A 68 -9.20 12.49 16.01
C VAL A 68 -9.76 12.87 14.64
N MET A 69 -8.94 13.45 13.75
CA MET A 69 -9.37 13.81 12.40
C MET A 69 -9.84 12.59 11.59
N SER A 70 -9.14 11.46 11.71
CA SER A 70 -9.51 10.19 11.09
C SER A 70 -10.87 9.67 11.58
N GLN A 71 -11.10 9.70 12.89
CA GLN A 71 -12.39 9.29 13.47
C GLN A 71 -13.52 10.22 13.05
N HIS A 72 -13.31 11.53 13.14
CA HIS A 72 -14.33 12.53 12.82
C HIS A 72 -14.75 12.47 11.34
N SER A 73 -13.80 12.17 10.44
CA SER A 73 -14.07 12.04 9.01
C SER A 73 -14.47 10.63 8.58
N ASN A 74 -14.44 9.64 9.47
CA ASN A 74 -14.59 8.21 9.15
C ASN A 74 -13.71 7.76 7.96
N VAL A 75 -12.50 8.31 7.87
CA VAL A 75 -11.52 8.02 6.81
C VAL A 75 -10.30 7.35 7.44
N LYS A 76 -9.66 6.42 6.73
CA LYS A 76 -8.45 5.75 7.21
C LYS A 76 -7.36 6.78 7.53
N LEU A 77 -6.68 6.61 8.67
CA LEU A 77 -5.63 7.52 9.14
C LEU A 77 -4.56 7.84 8.06
N ARG A 78 -4.16 6.83 7.27
CA ARG A 78 -3.20 7.00 6.16
C ARG A 78 -3.68 8.00 5.10
N ASP A 79 -4.98 8.03 4.84
CA ASP A 79 -5.58 8.88 3.80
C ASP A 79 -5.75 10.31 4.33
N VAL A 80 -6.10 10.47 5.61
CA VAL A 80 -6.08 11.78 6.29
C VAL A 80 -4.67 12.36 6.30
N ALA A 81 -3.67 11.55 6.69
CA ALA A 81 -2.27 11.95 6.64
C ALA A 81 -1.82 12.32 5.22
N ALA A 82 -2.24 11.57 4.20
CA ALA A 82 -1.94 11.88 2.81
C ALA A 82 -2.56 13.21 2.33
N ARG A 83 -3.78 13.54 2.77
CA ARG A 83 -4.42 14.83 2.46
C ARG A 83 -3.62 15.98 3.09
N LEU A 84 -3.28 15.85 4.37
CA LEU A 84 -2.48 16.86 5.08
C LEU A 84 -1.08 17.03 4.46
N ALA A 85 -0.41 15.92 4.14
CA ALA A 85 0.91 15.91 3.52
C ALA A 85 0.95 16.46 2.08
N LYS A 86 -0.19 16.47 1.38
CA LYS A 86 -0.38 17.10 0.06
C LYS A 86 -0.73 18.59 0.16
N GLY A 87 -0.91 19.13 1.36
CA GLY A 87 -1.27 20.53 1.58
C GLY A 87 -2.78 20.81 1.48
N ALA A 88 -3.62 19.78 1.36
CA ALA A 88 -5.07 19.95 1.41
C ALA A 88 -5.52 19.98 2.87
N GLN A 89 -6.07 21.12 3.31
CA GLN A 89 -6.88 21.15 4.53
C GLN A 89 -8.00 20.10 4.37
N PRO A 90 -8.17 19.13 5.29
CA PRO A 90 -9.42 18.42 5.34
C PRO A 90 -10.48 19.45 5.69
N ALA A 91 -11.38 19.73 4.74
CA ALA A 91 -12.45 20.71 4.89
C ALA A 91 -13.20 20.43 6.19
N GLY A 92 -12.98 21.31 7.18
CA GLY A 92 -13.81 21.41 8.36
C GLY A 92 -14.90 22.45 8.07
N ASN A 93 -16.14 21.96 8.11
CA ASN A 93 -17.35 22.70 8.49
C ASN A 93 -17.96 23.64 7.44
N GLU A 94 -18.99 23.15 6.73
CA GLU A 94 -20.13 23.97 6.32
C GLU A 94 -21.35 23.50 7.13
N GLU A 95 -21.76 24.28 8.15
CA GLU A 95 -23.14 24.33 8.63
C GLU A 95 -23.37 25.67 9.36
N PRO A 96 -24.32 26.47 8.88
CA PRO A 96 -25.28 27.17 9.75
C PRO A 96 -26.68 26.54 9.68
#